data_AF-X1QB74-F1
#
_entry.id   AF-X1QB74-F1
#
_cell.length_a   1.000
_cell.length_b   1.000
_cell.length_c   1.000
_cell.angle_alpha   90.00
_cell.angle_beta   90.00
_cell.angle_gamma   90.00
#
_symmetry.space_group_name_H-M   'P 1'
#
loop_
_entity.id
_entity.type
_entity.pdbx_description
1 polymer ?
#
loop_
_entity_poly.entity_id
_entity_poly.type
_entity_poly.pdbx_seq_one_letter_code
_entity_poly.pdbx_strand_id
1 'polypeptide(L)'
;MARKSWDEYFMSIAELVAKRSTCLRRHVGAVIVKDKRILATGYNGAPSGTAHCEDVGCLREKLNIPAGERHEICRGIHAEQNAI
;
A
#
# COMPACT_ATOMS: atom_id res chain seq x y z
N MET A 1 6.66 -23.72 18.49
CA MET A 1 6.84 -22.45 17.78
C MET A 1 7.01 -21.35 18.81
N ALA A 2 8.03 -20.50 18.69
CA ALA A 2 8.23 -19.37 19.59
C ALA A 2 7.19 -18.27 19.31
N ARG A 3 6.80 -17.52 20.35
CA ARG A 3 5.90 -16.37 20.21
C ARG A 3 6.62 -15.27 19.42
N LYS A 4 6.00 -14.77 18.35
CA LYS A 4 6.53 -13.65 17.56
C LYS A 4 6.72 -12.40 18.43
N SER A 5 7.79 -11.65 18.16
CA SER A 5 7.96 -10.30 18.68
C SER A 5 6.88 -9.36 18.16
N TRP A 6 6.75 -8.18 18.77
CA TRP A 6 5.80 -7.17 18.30
C TRP A 6 6.11 -6.68 16.89
N ASP A 7 7.38 -6.46 16.57
CA ASP A 7 7.80 -5.98 15.25
C ASP A 7 7.49 -7.02 14.16
N GLU A 8 7.83 -8.29 14.39
CA GLU A 8 7.48 -9.38 13.47
C GLU A 8 5.97 -9.52 13.29
N TYR A 9 5.20 -9.35 14.37
CA TYR A 9 3.74 -9.41 14.33
C TYR A 9 3.16 -8.28 13.47
N PHE A 10 3.55 -7.03 13.71
CA PHE A 10 3.03 -5.89 12.96
C PHE A 10 3.53 -5.88 11.51
N MET A 11 4.78 -6.26 11.26
CA MET A 11 5.28 -6.39 9.89
C MET A 11 4.58 -7.51 9.11
N SER A 12 4.32 -8.66 9.74
CA SER A 12 3.51 -9.73 9.11
C SER A 12 2.13 -9.21 8.70
N ILE A 13 1.53 -8.30 9.48
CA ILE A 13 0.24 -7.71 9.17
C ILE A 13 0.36 -6.67 8.05
N ALA A 14 1.40 -5.84 8.03
CA ALA A 14 1.65 -4.91 6.94
C ALA A 14 1.80 -5.65 5.60
N GLU A 15 2.54 -6.76 5.58
CA GLU A 15 2.67 -7.63 4.41
C GLU A 15 1.32 -8.25 3.99
N LEU A 16 0.50 -8.69 4.95
CA LEU A 16 -0.84 -9.21 4.67
C LEU A 16 -1.75 -8.14 4.07
N VAL A 17 -1.71 -6.91 4.61
CA VAL A 17 -2.47 -5.76 4.11
C VAL A 17 -2.01 -5.41 2.69
N ALA A 18 -0.71 -5.44 2.41
CA ALA A 18 -0.14 -5.18 1.08
C ALA A 18 -0.71 -6.10 -0.01
N LYS A 19 -1.13 -7.33 0.33
CA LYS A 19 -1.75 -8.26 -0.63
C LYS A 19 -3.08 -7.78 -1.20
N ARG A 20 -3.72 -6.76 -0.59
CA ARG A 20 -4.91 -6.10 -1.13
C ARG A 20 -4.60 -4.93 -2.08
N SER A 21 -3.32 -4.59 -2.27
CA SER A 21 -2.91 -3.56 -3.21
C SER A 21 -3.34 -3.91 -4.63
N THR A 22 -3.89 -2.92 -5.31
CA THR A 22 -4.33 -3.01 -6.71
C THR A 22 -3.37 -2.28 -7.65
N CYS A 23 -2.13 -2.02 -7.20
CA CYS A 23 -1.11 -1.34 -7.97
C CYS A 23 -0.24 -2.35 -8.71
N LEU A 24 -0.07 -2.18 -10.03
CA LEU A 24 0.71 -3.12 -10.85
C LEU A 24 2.22 -3.09 -10.59
N ARG A 25 2.75 -1.97 -10.07
CA ARG A 25 4.20 -1.77 -9.88
C ARG A 25 4.74 -2.27 -8.55
N ARG A 26 3.96 -2.08 -7.47
CA ARG A 26 4.40 -2.30 -6.08
C ARG A 26 3.20 -2.57 -5.19
N HIS A 27 3.31 -3.59 -4.37
CA HIS A 27 2.33 -3.91 -3.32
C HIS A 27 2.88 -3.45 -1.99
N VAL A 28 2.27 -2.41 -1.41
CA VAL A 28 2.70 -1.77 -0.17
C VAL A 28 1.55 -1.79 0.82
N GLY A 29 1.84 -2.14 2.07
CA GLY A 29 0.92 -2.11 3.19
C GLY A 29 1.53 -1.33 4.34
N ALA A 30 0.66 -0.64 5.09
CA ALA A 30 1.01 0.16 6.25
C ALA A 30 0.08 -0.18 7.42
N VAL A 31 0.61 -0.08 8.63
CA VAL A 31 -0.11 -0.31 9.88
C VAL A 31 0.28 0.80 10.85
N ILE A 32 -0.69 1.54 11.38
CA ILE A 32 -0.48 2.51 12.45
C ILE A 32 -0.78 1.83 13.78
N VAL A 33 0.21 1.85 14.69
CA VAL A 33 0.14 1.19 15.99
C VAL A 33 0.36 2.21 17.10
N LYS A 34 -0.44 2.11 18.16
CA LYS A 34 -0.26 2.86 19.41
C LYS A 34 -0.47 1.92 20.59
N ASP A 35 0.45 1.94 21.56
CA ASP A 35 0.38 1.10 22.77
C ASP A 35 0.14 -0.39 22.45
N LYS A 36 0.82 -0.90 21.41
CA LYS A 36 0.69 -2.28 20.88
C LYS A 36 -0.72 -2.64 20.36
N ARG A 37 -1.54 -1.63 20.04
CA ARG A 37 -2.86 -1.78 19.40
C ARG A 37 -2.82 -1.19 18.00
N ILE A 38 -3.37 -1.93 17.04
CA ILE A 38 -3.53 -1.44 15.68
C ILE A 38 -4.67 -0.42 15.68
N LEU A 39 -4.39 0.79 15.18
CA LEU A 39 -5.38 1.85 15.04
C LEU A 39 -5.97 1.87 13.63
N ALA A 40 -5.11 1.71 12.62
CA ALA A 40 -5.49 1.77 11.23
C ALA A 40 -4.54 0.94 10.36
N THR A 41 -5.03 0.56 9.19
CA THR A 41 -4.25 -0.12 8.15
C THR A 41 -4.54 0.54 6.81
N GLY A 42 -3.58 0.47 5.91
CA GLY A 42 -3.73 0.99 4.55
C GLY A 42 -2.90 0.19 3.57
N TYR A 43 -3.37 0.08 2.34
CA TYR A 43 -2.61 -0.45 1.21
C TYR A 43 -2.65 0.58 0.08
N ASN A 44 -1.65 0.54 -0.80
CA ASN A 44 -1.61 1.48 -1.92
C ASN A 44 -2.60 1.06 -3.03
N GLY A 45 -3.35 2.02 -3.56
CA GLY A 45 -4.42 1.74 -4.52
C GLY A 45 -5.06 3.03 -5.02
N ALA A 46 -5.92 2.92 -6.04
CA ALA A 46 -6.67 4.07 -6.53
C ALA A 46 -7.64 4.59 -5.44
N PRO A 47 -7.97 5.89 -5.41
CA PRO A 47 -8.98 6.45 -4.51
C PRO A 47 -10.30 5.69 -4.58
N SER A 48 -11.01 5.61 -3.47
CA SER A 48 -12.33 4.98 -3.39
C SER A 48 -13.29 5.55 -4.44
N GLY A 49 -14.03 4.67 -5.11
CA GLY A 49 -14.98 5.05 -6.17
C GLY A 49 -14.33 5.28 -7.54
N THR A 50 -13.02 5.06 -7.69
CA THR A 50 -12.33 5.09 -8.99
C THR A 50 -11.86 3.70 -9.38
N ALA A 51 -11.78 3.43 -10.69
CA ALA A 51 -11.25 2.15 -11.19
C ALA A 51 -9.83 1.91 -10.68
N HIS A 52 -9.42 0.65 -10.52
CA HIS A 52 -8.09 0.31 -10.05
C HIS A 52 -7.06 0.28 -11.20
N CYS A 53 -5.76 0.21 -10.88
CA CYS A 53 -4.73 0.04 -11.92
C CYS A 53 -4.84 -1.34 -12.58
N GLU A 54 -5.29 -2.36 -11.84
CA GLU A 54 -5.54 -3.70 -12.38
C GLU A 54 -6.65 -3.72 -13.45
N ASP A 55 -7.62 -2.81 -13.38
CA ASP A 55 -8.72 -2.74 -14.34
C ASP A 55 -8.36 -2.00 -15.64
N VAL A 56 -7.57 -0.92 -15.55
CA VAL A 56 -7.32 0.00 -16.69
C VAL A 56 -5.84 0.12 -17.10
N GLY A 57 -4.96 -0.56 -16.37
CA GLY A 57 -3.51 -0.47 -16.51
C GLY A 57 -2.88 0.72 -15.77
N CYS A 58 -1.54 0.81 -15.84
CA CYS A 58 -0.76 1.85 -15.19
C CYS A 58 -0.13 2.82 -16.21
N LEU A 59 -0.51 4.11 -16.17
CA LEU A 59 0.12 5.14 -17.01
C LEU A 59 1.61 5.29 -16.75
N ARG A 60 2.04 5.13 -15.49
CA ARG A 60 3.45 5.24 -15.14
C ARG A 60 4.30 4.13 -15.75
N GLU A 61 3.76 2.92 -15.90
CA GLU A 61 4.46 1.83 -16.61
C GLU A 61 4.50 2.10 -18.11
N LYS A 62 3.37 2.48 -18.70
CA LYS A 62 3.27 2.79 -20.14
C LYS A 62 4.24 3.90 -20.58
N LEU A 63 4.48 4.87 -19.71
CA LEU A 63 5.38 6.01 -19.94
C LEU A 63 6.79 5.80 -19.38
N ASN A 64 7.10 4.61 -18.87
CA ASN A 64 8.38 4.25 -18.27
C ASN A 64 8.90 5.26 -17.22
N ILE A 65 8.00 5.74 -16.35
CA ILE A 65 8.30 6.80 -15.38
C ILE A 65 9.10 6.23 -14.19
N PRO A 66 10.31 6.77 -13.90
CA PRO A 66 11.13 6.36 -12.77
C PRO A 66 10.44 6.48 -11.40
N ALA A 67 11.02 5.83 -10.40
CA ALA A 67 10.57 6.01 -9.02
C ALA A 67 10.95 7.41 -8.50
N GLY A 68 10.10 8.02 -7.69
CA GLY A 68 10.35 9.38 -7.14
C GLY A 68 10.03 10.53 -8.10
N GLU A 69 9.63 10.24 -9.34
CA GLU A 69 9.35 11.27 -10.35
C GLU A 69 7.88 11.29 -10.78
N ARG A 70 7.42 12.46 -11.24
CA ARG A 70 6.13 12.69 -11.91
C ARG A 70 4.94 12.08 -11.18
N HIS A 71 4.83 12.35 -9.88
CA HIS A 71 3.82 11.73 -9.02
C HIS A 71 2.39 12.09 -9.43
N GLU A 72 2.19 13.24 -10.06
CA GLU A 72 0.92 13.71 -10.63
C GLU A 72 0.31 12.77 -11.69
N ILE A 73 1.11 11.85 -12.24
CA ILE A 73 0.66 10.82 -13.21
C ILE A 73 0.23 9.53 -12.49
N CYS A 74 0.57 9.38 -11.22
CA CYS A 74 0.11 8.25 -10.41
C CYS A 74 -1.36 8.42 -10.05
N ARG A 75 -2.19 7.41 -10.32
CA ARG A 75 -3.54 7.36 -9.76
C ARG A 75 -3.59 6.85 -8.31
N GLY A 76 -2.53 6.16 -7.89
CA GLY A 76 -2.52 5.43 -6.63
C GLY A 76 -2.20 6.33 -5.46
N ILE A 77 -3.02 6.26 -4.41
CA ILE A 77 -2.72 6.77 -3.08
C ILE A 77 -1.76 5.78 -2.41
N HIS A 78 -0.79 6.31 -1.66
CA HIS A 78 0.18 5.52 -0.91
C HIS A 78 -0.47 4.80 0.27
N ALA A 79 0.11 3.66 0.68
CA ALA A 79 -0.43 2.84 1.76
C ALA A 79 -0.46 3.60 3.09
N GLU A 80 0.59 4.39 3.33
CA GLU A 80 0.79 5.25 4.48
C GLU A 80 -0.30 6.33 4.56
N GLN A 81 -0.65 6.95 3.43
CA GLN A 81 -1.71 7.95 3.36
C GLN A 81 -3.10 7.33 3.56
N ASN A 82 -3.34 6.12 3.03
CA ASN A 82 -4.59 5.39 3.30
C ASN A 82 -4.73 4.91 4.74
N ALA A 83 -3.63 4.85 5.50
CA ALA A 83 -3.66 4.45 6.91
C ALA A 83 -3.87 5.64 7.87
N ILE A 84 -3.72 6.89 7.40
CA ILE A 84 -3.93 8.13 8.17
C ILE A 84 -5.39 8.55 8.07
#